data_AF-A0A3Q7PFJ0-F1
#
_entry.id   AF-A0A3Q7PFJ0-F1
#
_cell.length_a   1.000
_cell.length_b   1.000
_cell.length_c   1.000
_cell.angle_alpha   90.00
_cell.angle_beta   90.00
_cell.angle_gamma   90.00
#
_symmetry.space_group_name_H-M   'P 1'
#
loop_
_entity.id
_entity.type
_entity.pdbx_description
1 polymer ?
#
loop_
_entity_poly.entity_id
_entity_poly.type
_entity_poly.pdbx_seq_one_letter_code
_entity_poly.pdbx_strand_id
1 'polypeptide(L)'
;MDQALVGMCVNERRFVKIPPKLAYGSEGVSGVIPPDSVLHFDVLLMDIWNSEDQVQVHTYFTPPSCPRTIQVSDFVRYHYNGTFLDGTLFDSSHNRMKTYDTYVGIGWLIPGMDKGLLGMCVGEKRIITIPPFLAYGEDGDGKDIPGQASLVFDVALLDLHNPKDGISIENKVVPENCERRSQSGDFLRYHYNGTLLDGTFFDSSYSRNRTFDTYIGQGYVIAGMDEGLLGVCIGEKRRIVVPPHLGYGEEGRGNIPGSAVLVFDIHVIDFHNPSDSISIISHYKPPDCSVLSKKGDYLKYHYNASLLDGTLLDSTWNLGKTYNIVLGSGQVVLGMDMGLREMCVGEKRTVVVPPHLGYGEAGVDGEVPGSAVLVFDIELLELVAGLPEGYMFIWNGEVSPNLFEEIDKDGNGEVLLEEFSEYIHAQVASGKGKLAPGFDADMIVKNMFTNQDRNGDGKVTAEEFKLKDQEAKHDEL
;
A
#
# COMPACT_ATOMS: atom_id res chain seq x y z
N MET A 1 49.51 -48.25 24.49
CA MET A 1 49.08 -47.00 23.83
C MET A 1 48.17 -46.21 24.75
N ASP A 2 47.19 -46.85 25.37
CA ASP A 2 46.14 -46.25 26.21
C ASP A 2 46.65 -45.22 27.22
N GLN A 3 47.65 -45.58 28.04
CA GLN A 3 48.26 -44.66 29.02
C GLN A 3 48.86 -43.39 28.39
N ALA A 4 49.34 -43.48 27.15
CA ALA A 4 49.95 -42.34 26.46
C ALA A 4 48.90 -41.39 25.87
N LEU A 5 47.69 -41.90 25.58
CA LEU A 5 46.56 -41.10 25.08
C LEU A 5 45.85 -40.34 26.20
N VAL A 6 45.86 -40.88 27.43
CA VAL A 6 45.26 -40.21 28.59
C VAL A 6 45.88 -38.83 28.80
N GLY A 7 45.03 -37.82 28.93
CA GLY A 7 45.43 -36.43 29.12
C GLY A 7 46.02 -35.76 27.87
N MET A 8 45.82 -36.32 26.67
CA MET A 8 46.00 -35.58 25.42
C MET A 8 44.81 -34.64 25.19
N CYS A 9 45.09 -33.43 24.73
CA CYS A 9 44.05 -32.54 24.18
C CYS A 9 43.77 -32.91 22.71
N VAL A 10 42.55 -32.63 22.24
CA VAL A 10 42.24 -32.71 20.80
C VAL A 10 43.18 -31.78 20.02
N ASN A 11 43.67 -32.26 18.88
CA ASN A 11 44.72 -31.68 18.05
C ASN A 11 46.13 -31.65 18.67
N GLU A 12 46.34 -32.27 19.84
CA GLU A 12 47.68 -32.45 20.39
C GLU A 12 48.44 -33.53 19.61
N ARG A 13 49.68 -33.20 19.24
CA ARG A 13 50.63 -34.17 18.69
C ARG A 13 51.61 -34.60 19.77
N ARG A 14 51.72 -35.89 20.02
CA ARG A 14 52.57 -36.47 21.07
C ARG A 14 53.43 -37.59 20.50
N PHE A 15 54.73 -37.48 20.75
CA PHE A 15 55.67 -38.54 20.42
C PHE A 15 55.74 -39.57 21.55
N VAL A 16 55.34 -40.81 21.27
CA VAL A 16 55.20 -41.88 22.25
C VAL A 16 56.28 -42.94 22.02
N LYS A 17 57.05 -43.24 23.07
CA LYS A 17 58.01 -44.35 23.09
C LYS A 17 57.49 -45.46 23.98
N ILE A 18 57.26 -46.64 23.41
CA ILE A 18 56.76 -47.80 24.13
C ILE A 18 57.91 -48.81 24.31
N PRO A 19 58.36 -49.07 25.55
CA PRO A 19 59.43 -50.02 25.80
C PRO A 19 58.95 -51.46 25.50
N PRO A 20 59.87 -52.41 25.22
CA PRO A 20 59.52 -53.75 24.78
C PRO A 20 58.53 -54.48 25.71
N LYS A 21 58.70 -54.28 27.03
CA LYS A 21 57.83 -54.85 28.07
C LYS A 21 56.35 -54.41 28.01
N LEU A 22 56.05 -53.30 27.33
CA LEU A 22 54.69 -52.79 27.10
C LEU A 22 54.28 -52.90 25.62
N ALA A 23 55.15 -53.47 24.77
CA ALA A 23 54.95 -53.72 23.36
C ALA A 23 54.92 -55.25 23.11
N TYR A 24 55.73 -55.78 22.19
CA TYR A 24 55.73 -57.20 21.80
C TYR A 24 56.82 -58.05 22.49
N GLY A 25 57.47 -57.50 23.53
CA GLY A 25 58.42 -58.24 24.37
C GLY A 25 59.58 -58.91 23.61
N SER A 26 60.06 -60.02 24.17
CA SER A 26 61.16 -60.82 23.62
C SER A 26 60.75 -61.74 22.47
N GLU A 27 59.46 -61.86 22.16
CA GLU A 27 58.98 -62.66 21.02
C GLU A 27 58.89 -61.83 19.74
N GLY A 28 58.54 -60.55 19.85
CA GLY A 28 58.31 -59.68 18.70
C GLY A 28 57.08 -60.11 17.88
N VAL A 29 57.01 -59.65 16.63
CA VAL A 29 56.03 -60.10 15.63
C VAL A 29 56.80 -60.55 14.40
N SER A 30 56.72 -61.84 14.09
CA SER A 30 57.48 -62.46 13.00
C SER A 30 57.35 -61.67 11.69
N GLY A 31 58.50 -61.26 11.13
CA GLY A 31 58.58 -60.53 9.86
C GLY A 31 58.18 -59.06 9.90
N VAL A 32 57.76 -58.53 11.06
CA VAL A 32 57.30 -57.13 11.18
C VAL A 32 58.06 -56.38 12.28
N ILE A 33 58.14 -56.96 13.47
CA ILE A 33 58.71 -56.30 14.66
C ILE A 33 59.74 -57.26 15.29
N PRO A 34 61.04 -56.92 15.27
CA PRO A 34 62.04 -57.74 15.94
C PRO A 34 61.79 -57.86 17.45
N PRO A 35 62.20 -58.98 18.07
CA PRO A 35 62.30 -59.10 19.53
C PRO A 35 62.94 -57.89 20.19
N ASP A 36 62.48 -57.55 21.40
CA ASP A 36 63.04 -56.50 22.25
C ASP A 36 63.08 -55.09 21.63
N SER A 37 62.23 -54.82 20.64
CA SER A 37 62.14 -53.51 19.98
C SER A 37 61.40 -52.46 20.81
N VAL A 38 61.95 -51.25 20.90
CA VAL A 38 61.23 -50.05 21.36
C VAL A 38 60.41 -49.49 20.20
N LEU A 39 59.11 -49.33 20.40
CA LEU A 39 58.24 -48.75 19.37
C LEU A 39 58.14 -47.24 19.54
N HIS A 40 58.24 -46.52 18.42
CA HIS A 40 58.13 -45.07 18.36
C HIS A 40 56.90 -44.72 17.54
N PHE A 41 55.96 -44.00 18.16
CA PHE A 41 54.74 -43.52 17.50
C PHE A 41 54.71 -42.00 17.53
N ASP A 42 54.30 -41.43 16.41
CA ASP A 42 53.91 -40.03 16.32
C ASP A 42 52.38 -39.98 16.26
N VAL A 43 51.75 -39.58 17.36
CA VAL A 43 50.31 -39.66 17.56
C VAL A 43 49.71 -38.26 17.51
N LEU A 44 48.70 -38.06 16.67
CA LEU A 44 47.86 -36.87 16.68
C LEU A 44 46.48 -37.28 17.20
N LEU A 45 46.04 -36.70 18.33
CA LEU A 45 44.69 -36.96 18.83
C LEU A 45 43.69 -36.12 18.03
N MET A 46 42.95 -36.73 17.11
CA MET A 46 42.03 -36.00 16.23
C MET A 46 40.67 -35.71 16.86
N ASP A 47 40.18 -36.59 17.73
CA ASP A 47 38.84 -36.50 18.30
C ASP A 47 38.77 -37.28 19.63
N ILE A 48 37.87 -36.87 20.52
CA ILE A 48 37.53 -37.55 21.76
C ILE A 48 36.04 -37.39 22.06
N TRP A 49 35.34 -38.52 22.19
CA TRP A 49 33.91 -38.55 22.53
C TRP A 49 33.59 -39.83 23.32
N ASN A 50 32.42 -39.83 23.95
CA ASN A 50 31.85 -40.98 24.63
C ASN A 50 30.37 -41.17 24.19
N SER A 51 29.82 -42.38 24.36
CA SER A 51 28.46 -42.70 23.91
C SER A 51 27.34 -41.96 24.66
N GLU A 52 27.66 -41.30 25.77
CA GLU A 52 26.73 -40.48 26.55
C GLU A 52 26.76 -39.00 26.11
N ASP A 53 27.68 -38.62 25.22
CA ASP A 53 27.81 -37.25 24.74
C ASP A 53 26.53 -36.79 24.03
N GLN A 54 26.23 -35.51 24.22
CA GLN A 54 25.10 -34.86 23.57
C GLN A 54 25.62 -33.79 22.61
N VAL A 55 24.71 -33.30 21.76
CA VAL A 55 24.99 -32.13 20.93
C VAL A 55 25.35 -30.95 21.84
N GLN A 56 26.48 -30.33 21.59
CA GLN A 56 26.87 -29.11 22.30
C GLN A 56 26.48 -27.91 21.45
N VAL A 57 25.76 -26.96 22.04
CA VAL A 57 25.33 -25.73 21.38
C VAL A 57 25.97 -24.54 22.08
N HIS A 58 26.71 -23.75 21.33
CA HIS A 58 27.29 -22.49 21.77
C HIS A 58 26.75 -21.34 20.93
N THR A 59 25.73 -20.66 21.45
CA THR A 59 25.21 -19.42 20.86
C THR A 59 26.16 -18.27 21.18
N TYR A 60 26.72 -17.65 20.14
CA TYR A 60 27.64 -16.51 20.27
C TYR A 60 27.03 -15.18 19.82
N PHE A 61 25.86 -15.21 19.16
CA PHE A 61 25.11 -14.02 18.84
C PHE A 61 23.60 -14.29 18.90
N THR A 62 22.87 -13.52 19.69
CA THR A 62 21.40 -13.53 19.75
C THR A 62 20.88 -12.14 19.34
N PRO A 63 19.91 -12.07 18.41
CA PRO A 63 19.30 -10.79 18.03
C PRO A 63 18.59 -10.13 19.24
N PRO A 64 18.47 -8.79 19.26
CA PRO A 64 17.76 -8.09 20.35
C PRO A 64 16.29 -8.48 20.51
N SER A 65 15.66 -8.96 19.44
CA SER A 65 14.29 -9.45 19.43
C SER A 65 14.26 -10.89 18.96
N CYS A 66 13.65 -11.76 19.77
CA CYS A 66 13.37 -13.15 19.41
C CYS A 66 11.90 -13.45 19.71
N PRO A 67 10.98 -13.09 18.81
CA PRO A 67 9.56 -13.28 19.04
C PRO A 67 9.16 -14.77 19.02
N ARG A 68 9.94 -15.59 18.32
CA ARG A 68 9.73 -17.03 18.16
C ARG A 68 11.07 -17.74 17.96
N THR A 69 11.17 -18.95 18.48
CA THR A 69 12.27 -19.89 18.25
C THR A 69 11.82 -21.05 17.38
N ILE A 70 12.76 -21.73 16.71
CA ILE A 70 12.50 -22.96 15.96
C ILE A 70 11.79 -23.99 16.85
N GLN A 71 10.67 -24.53 16.37
CA GLN A 71 9.96 -25.67 16.92
C GLN A 71 10.03 -26.87 15.97
N VAL A 72 9.66 -28.05 16.47
CA VAL A 72 9.54 -29.27 15.64
C VAL A 72 8.54 -29.02 14.51
N SER A 73 8.85 -29.51 13.31
CA SER A 73 8.09 -29.36 12.06
C SER A 73 8.14 -27.98 11.40
N ASP A 74 8.93 -27.06 11.94
CA ASP A 74 9.14 -25.78 11.29
C ASP A 74 10.07 -25.91 10.08
N PHE A 75 9.75 -25.15 9.03
CA PHE A 75 10.61 -24.94 7.88
C PHE A 75 11.56 -23.77 8.16
N VAL A 76 12.84 -23.97 7.89
CA VAL A 76 13.89 -23.01 8.17
C VAL A 76 14.75 -22.76 6.94
N ARG A 77 15.32 -21.56 6.87
CA ARG A 77 16.41 -21.23 5.95
C ARG A 77 17.59 -20.72 6.75
N TYR A 78 18.74 -21.36 6.60
CA TYR A 78 19.94 -20.96 7.30
C TYR A 78 21.17 -21.08 6.42
N HIS A 79 22.19 -20.31 6.78
CA HIS A 79 23.54 -20.54 6.31
C HIS A 79 24.33 -21.34 7.35
N TYR A 80 25.24 -22.17 6.87
CA TYR A 80 26.22 -22.87 7.69
C TYR A 80 27.58 -22.98 7.01
N ASN A 81 28.60 -23.15 7.85
CA ASN A 81 29.90 -23.74 7.54
C ASN A 81 30.08 -25.02 8.37
N GLY A 82 30.37 -26.14 7.72
CA GLY A 82 30.62 -27.43 8.35
C GLY A 82 32.12 -27.73 8.35
N THR A 83 32.69 -27.88 9.54
CA THR A 83 34.11 -28.18 9.77
C THR A 83 34.30 -29.38 10.68
N PHE A 84 35.48 -29.99 10.64
CA PHE A 84 35.93 -30.91 11.69
C PHE A 84 36.44 -30.14 12.92
N LEU A 85 36.78 -30.86 14.00
CA LEU A 85 37.32 -30.27 15.24
C LEU A 85 38.66 -29.55 15.06
N ASP A 86 39.41 -29.87 14.00
CA ASP A 86 40.66 -29.19 13.62
C ASP A 86 40.42 -27.90 12.80
N GLY A 87 39.17 -27.59 12.47
CA GLY A 87 38.78 -26.44 11.65
C GLY A 87 38.79 -26.69 10.15
N THR A 88 39.15 -27.89 9.69
CA THR A 88 39.11 -28.26 8.27
C THR A 88 37.66 -28.23 7.76
N LEU A 89 37.39 -27.39 6.75
CA LEU A 89 36.08 -27.24 6.13
C LEU A 89 35.77 -28.43 5.20
N PHE A 90 34.61 -29.05 5.38
CA PHE A 90 34.13 -30.11 4.48
C PHE A 90 32.92 -29.66 3.63
N ASP A 91 32.08 -28.76 4.14
CA ASP A 91 30.95 -28.23 3.37
C ASP A 91 30.56 -26.81 3.82
N SER A 92 29.98 -26.02 2.92
CA SER A 92 29.45 -24.70 3.24
C SER A 92 28.31 -24.30 2.30
N SER A 93 27.21 -23.83 2.89
CA SER A 93 26.12 -23.21 2.14
C SER A 93 26.55 -21.94 1.39
N HIS A 94 27.53 -21.19 1.91
CA HIS A 94 28.03 -19.98 1.27
C HIS A 94 28.75 -20.29 -0.05
N ASN A 95 29.48 -21.42 -0.12
CA ASN A 95 30.13 -21.86 -1.35
C ASN A 95 29.12 -22.18 -2.47
N ARG A 96 27.90 -22.58 -2.10
CA ARG A 96 26.79 -22.85 -3.03
C ARG A 96 25.97 -21.61 -3.37
N MET A 97 26.24 -20.47 -2.73
CA MET A 97 25.47 -19.22 -2.86
C MET A 97 23.96 -19.43 -2.65
N LYS A 98 23.59 -20.41 -1.82
CA LYS A 98 22.20 -20.73 -1.51
C LYS A 98 22.10 -21.14 -0.04
N THR A 99 21.01 -20.77 0.60
CA THR A 99 20.64 -21.27 1.92
C THR A 99 20.42 -22.77 1.92
N TYR A 100 20.53 -23.38 3.09
CA TYR A 100 20.02 -24.72 3.31
C TYR A 100 18.60 -24.59 3.86
N ASP A 101 17.65 -25.17 3.12
CA ASP A 101 16.23 -25.04 3.37
C ASP A 101 15.67 -26.41 3.72
N THR A 102 15.07 -26.57 4.91
CA THR A 102 14.63 -27.88 5.40
C THR A 102 13.62 -27.75 6.53
N TYR A 103 13.06 -28.88 6.95
CA TYR A 103 12.26 -29.02 8.15
C TYR A 103 13.10 -29.50 9.33
N VAL A 104 12.87 -28.93 10.51
CA VAL A 104 13.61 -29.27 11.73
C VAL A 104 12.81 -30.23 12.62
N GLY A 105 13.51 -31.23 13.16
CA GLY A 105 12.98 -32.13 14.20
C GLY A 105 12.09 -33.25 13.67
N ILE A 106 12.13 -33.50 12.35
CA ILE A 106 11.34 -34.55 11.68
C ILE A 106 12.22 -35.61 10.98
N GLY A 107 13.54 -35.61 11.21
CA GLY A 107 14.46 -36.62 10.70
C GLY A 107 14.95 -36.39 9.27
N TRP A 108 14.86 -35.17 8.75
CA TRP A 108 15.41 -34.80 7.43
C TRP A 108 16.88 -34.42 7.49
N LEU A 109 17.37 -34.07 8.68
CA LEU A 109 18.75 -33.75 8.98
C LEU A 109 19.41 -34.91 9.73
N ILE A 110 20.75 -34.87 9.80
CA ILE A 110 21.45 -35.71 10.79
C ILE A 110 20.91 -35.41 12.20
N PRO A 111 20.76 -36.42 13.08
CA PRO A 111 20.12 -36.25 14.39
C PRO A 111 20.68 -35.10 15.23
N GLY A 112 21.97 -34.83 15.11
CA GLY A 112 22.64 -33.76 15.84
C GLY A 112 22.23 -32.37 15.37
N MET A 113 22.02 -32.17 14.06
CA MET A 113 21.55 -30.89 13.51
C MET A 113 20.09 -30.65 13.85
N ASP A 114 19.25 -31.69 13.76
CA ASP A 114 17.85 -31.61 14.21
C ASP A 114 17.75 -31.14 15.67
N LYS A 115 18.61 -31.67 16.55
CA LYS A 115 18.67 -31.25 17.96
C LYS A 115 19.28 -29.86 18.15
N GLY A 116 20.37 -29.55 17.45
CA GLY A 116 21.14 -28.31 17.64
C GLY A 116 20.46 -27.05 17.11
N LEU A 117 19.61 -27.18 16.09
CA LEU A 117 18.83 -26.07 15.53
C LEU A 117 17.62 -25.70 16.41
N LEU A 118 17.05 -26.64 17.16
CA LEU A 118 15.90 -26.36 18.01
C LEU A 118 16.18 -25.19 18.98
N GLY A 119 15.18 -24.34 19.17
CA GLY A 119 15.32 -23.17 20.04
C GLY A 119 16.13 -22.01 19.44
N MET A 120 16.47 -22.04 18.15
CA MET A 120 17.16 -20.92 17.48
C MET A 120 16.21 -19.81 17.05
N CYS A 121 16.66 -18.56 17.20
CA CYS A 121 15.94 -17.36 16.78
C CYS A 121 16.40 -16.89 15.38
N VAL A 122 15.53 -16.26 14.60
CA VAL A 122 15.92 -15.68 13.31
C VAL A 122 16.93 -14.54 13.53
N GLY A 123 18.05 -14.56 12.81
CA GLY A 123 19.19 -13.66 12.99
C GLY A 123 20.21 -14.17 14.03
N GLU A 124 19.92 -15.22 14.79
CA GLU A 124 20.87 -15.83 15.72
C GLU A 124 22.04 -16.48 14.99
N LYS A 125 23.20 -16.53 15.65
CA LYS A 125 24.34 -17.34 15.23
C LYS A 125 24.86 -18.22 16.35
N ARG A 126 25.10 -19.49 16.04
CA ARG A 126 25.54 -20.50 17.02
C ARG A 126 26.46 -21.54 16.39
N ILE A 127 27.32 -22.11 17.21
CA ILE A 127 28.13 -23.28 16.89
C ILE A 127 27.45 -24.52 17.45
N ILE A 128 27.30 -25.55 16.62
CA ILE A 128 26.72 -26.84 16.97
C ILE A 128 27.80 -27.91 16.79
N THR A 129 28.24 -28.52 17.89
CA THR A 129 29.21 -29.63 17.87
C THR A 129 28.46 -30.94 18.05
N ILE A 130 28.63 -31.86 17.10
CA ILE A 130 27.87 -33.09 16.98
C ILE A 130 28.81 -34.29 17.08
N PRO A 131 28.63 -35.20 18.06
CA PRO A 131 29.41 -36.42 18.14
C PRO A 131 29.02 -37.39 17.01
N PRO A 132 29.89 -38.34 16.63
CA PRO A 132 29.74 -39.10 15.39
C PRO A 132 28.44 -39.89 15.31
N PHE A 133 28.00 -40.49 16.42
CA PHE A 133 26.75 -41.27 16.50
C PHE A 133 25.46 -40.44 16.37
N LEU A 134 25.56 -39.11 16.40
CA LEU A 134 24.48 -38.18 16.05
C LEU A 134 24.71 -37.51 14.68
N ALA A 135 25.79 -37.87 13.97
CA ALA A 135 26.15 -37.42 12.63
C ALA A 135 26.14 -38.61 11.64
N TYR A 136 27.30 -39.00 11.12
CA TYR A 136 27.46 -40.06 10.11
C TYR A 136 27.97 -41.40 10.67
N GLY A 137 28.08 -41.52 11.99
CA GLY A 137 28.39 -42.77 12.69
C GLY A 137 29.78 -43.33 12.39
N GLU A 138 29.93 -44.65 12.55
CA GLU A 138 31.20 -45.35 12.38
C GLU A 138 31.65 -45.43 10.92
N ASP A 139 30.70 -45.35 9.98
CA ASP A 139 30.95 -45.54 8.55
C ASP A 139 31.32 -44.24 7.82
N GLY A 140 30.87 -43.09 8.33
CA GLY A 140 31.03 -41.80 7.65
C GLY A 140 30.04 -41.61 6.50
N ASP A 141 30.31 -40.68 5.59
CA ASP A 141 29.45 -40.41 4.41
C ASP A 141 29.89 -41.16 3.15
N GLY A 142 30.99 -41.93 3.23
CA GLY A 142 31.60 -42.63 2.11
C GLY A 142 32.35 -41.72 1.12
N LYS A 143 32.55 -40.44 1.46
CA LYS A 143 33.21 -39.44 0.61
C LYS A 143 34.13 -38.53 1.42
N ASP A 144 33.62 -37.41 1.94
CA ASP A 144 34.41 -36.33 2.52
C ASP A 144 34.46 -36.43 4.06
N ILE A 145 33.50 -37.12 4.66
CA ILE A 145 33.34 -37.27 6.11
C ILE A 145 33.79 -38.67 6.53
N PRO A 146 34.93 -38.80 7.23
CA PRO A 146 35.40 -40.08 7.70
C PRO A 146 34.49 -40.64 8.80
N GLY A 147 34.53 -41.96 8.95
CA GLY A 147 33.91 -42.65 10.08
C GLY A 147 34.41 -42.15 11.43
N GLN A 148 33.52 -42.15 12.42
CA GLN A 148 33.79 -41.69 13.79
C GLN A 148 34.19 -40.21 13.91
N ALA A 149 33.89 -39.38 12.92
CA ALA A 149 34.20 -37.94 12.95
C ALA A 149 33.13 -37.12 13.67
N SER A 150 33.54 -36.33 14.66
CA SER A 150 32.71 -35.25 15.20
C SER A 150 32.67 -34.07 14.24
N LEU A 151 31.49 -33.47 14.11
CA LEU A 151 31.25 -32.35 13.19
C LEU A 151 30.96 -31.07 13.97
N VAL A 152 31.42 -29.95 13.43
CA VAL A 152 31.16 -28.61 13.96
C VAL A 152 30.45 -27.80 12.89
N PHE A 153 29.28 -27.26 13.21
CA PHE A 153 28.52 -26.40 12.32
C PHE A 153 28.41 -25.00 12.91
N ASP A 154 28.98 -24.00 12.24
CA ASP A 154 28.70 -22.58 12.51
C ASP A 154 27.49 -22.16 11.68
N VAL A 155 26.38 -21.84 12.34
CA VAL A 155 25.06 -21.65 11.74
C VAL A 155 24.54 -20.24 11.97
N ALA A 156 23.96 -19.63 10.93
CA ALA A 156 23.21 -18.38 10.99
C ALA A 156 21.78 -18.60 10.44
N LEU A 157 20.77 -18.42 11.30
CA LEU A 157 19.37 -18.60 10.90
C LEU A 157 18.85 -17.33 10.23
N LEU A 158 18.26 -17.47 9.05
CA LEU A 158 17.73 -16.35 8.27
C LEU A 158 16.20 -16.31 8.26
N ASP A 159 15.56 -17.48 8.33
CA ASP A 159 14.11 -17.55 8.18
C ASP A 159 13.51 -18.76 8.91
N LEU A 160 12.25 -18.62 9.29
CA LEU A 160 11.49 -19.57 10.08
C LEU A 160 9.98 -19.41 9.83
N HIS A 161 9.32 -20.49 9.40
CA HIS A 161 7.85 -20.57 9.41
C HIS A 161 7.35 -22.00 9.58
N ASN A 162 6.09 -22.16 9.95
CA ASN A 162 5.37 -23.42 9.82
C ASN A 162 4.45 -23.36 8.58
N PRO A 163 4.33 -24.43 7.78
CA PRO A 163 3.37 -24.46 6.67
C PRO A 163 1.90 -24.27 7.08
N LYS A 164 1.59 -24.43 8.37
CA LYS A 164 0.25 -24.19 8.94
C LYS A 164 0.05 -22.76 9.47
N ASP A 165 1.08 -21.93 9.45
CA ASP A 165 0.97 -20.54 9.93
C ASP A 165 0.05 -19.73 9.02
N GLY A 166 -0.80 -18.89 9.61
CA GLY A 166 -1.47 -17.81 8.88
C GLY A 166 -0.59 -16.55 8.84
N ILE A 167 -1.17 -15.43 8.41
CA ILE A 167 -0.54 -14.13 8.62
C ILE A 167 -0.52 -13.73 10.09
N SER A 168 0.48 -12.96 10.50
CA SER A 168 0.51 -12.28 11.79
C SER A 168 0.40 -10.77 11.61
N ILE A 169 -0.48 -10.13 12.38
CA ILE A 169 -0.71 -8.69 12.33
C ILE A 169 -0.37 -8.08 13.69
N GLU A 170 0.49 -7.07 13.68
CA GLU A 170 0.83 -6.25 14.83
C GLU A 170 0.42 -4.80 14.55
N ASN A 171 -0.58 -4.29 15.26
CA ASN A 171 -1.01 -2.91 15.12
C ASN A 171 -0.03 -2.00 15.88
N LYS A 172 0.69 -1.14 15.14
CA LYS A 172 1.66 -0.21 15.74
C LYS A 172 1.00 1.09 16.17
N VAL A 173 0.13 1.63 15.33
CA VAL A 173 -0.63 2.85 15.58
C VAL A 173 -2.03 2.66 15.01
N VAL A 174 -3.04 2.74 15.87
CA VAL A 174 -4.45 2.79 15.46
C VAL A 174 -4.98 4.16 15.84
N PRO A 175 -5.41 4.98 14.88
CA PRO A 175 -6.00 6.28 15.16
C PRO A 175 -7.23 6.17 16.06
N GLU A 176 -7.41 7.15 16.96
CA GLU A 176 -8.52 7.16 17.93
C GLU A 176 -9.89 7.16 17.22
N ASN A 177 -9.99 7.89 16.11
CA ASN A 177 -11.18 7.97 15.29
C ASN A 177 -11.05 7.01 14.09
N CYS A 178 -11.70 5.85 14.21
CA CYS A 178 -11.84 4.89 13.14
C CYS A 178 -13.33 4.70 12.82
N GLU A 179 -13.91 5.68 12.14
CA GLU A 179 -15.34 5.69 11.79
C GLU A 179 -15.71 4.55 10.83
N ARG A 180 -14.79 4.23 9.91
CA ARG A 180 -14.90 3.15 8.94
C ARG A 180 -13.65 2.30 8.97
N ARG A 181 -13.83 1.00 8.81
CA ARG A 181 -12.77 0.02 8.55
C ARG A 181 -12.83 -0.45 7.11
N SER A 182 -11.66 -0.75 6.54
CA SER A 182 -11.56 -1.30 5.19
C SER A 182 -12.27 -2.66 5.08
N GLN A 183 -12.90 -2.88 3.93
CA GLN A 183 -13.61 -4.12 3.60
C GLN A 183 -13.14 -4.67 2.25
N SER A 184 -13.45 -5.95 1.98
CA SER A 184 -13.18 -6.53 0.67
C SER A 184 -13.89 -5.74 -0.43
N GLY A 185 -13.16 -5.44 -1.51
CA GLY A 185 -13.63 -4.59 -2.60
C GLY A 185 -13.35 -3.10 -2.43
N ASP A 186 -12.84 -2.67 -1.27
CA ASP A 186 -12.35 -1.29 -1.13
C ASP A 186 -11.05 -1.10 -1.93
N PHE A 187 -10.95 0.06 -2.58
CA PHE A 187 -9.72 0.57 -3.14
C PHE A 187 -8.92 1.27 -2.05
N LEU A 188 -7.70 0.80 -1.79
CA LEU A 188 -6.87 1.22 -0.67
C LEU A 188 -5.54 1.79 -1.17
N ARG A 189 -5.15 2.94 -0.62
CA ARG A 189 -3.86 3.58 -0.86
C ARG A 189 -3.03 3.55 0.41
N TYR A 190 -1.83 3.00 0.30
CA TYR A 190 -0.95 2.84 1.44
C TYR A 190 0.51 2.95 1.05
N HIS A 191 1.33 3.29 2.04
CA HIS A 191 2.76 3.09 1.94
C HIS A 191 3.18 1.82 2.67
N TYR A 192 4.29 1.23 2.23
CA TYR A 192 4.90 0.09 2.89
C TYR A 192 6.43 0.13 2.83
N ASN A 193 7.05 -0.53 3.81
CA ASN A 193 8.42 -1.02 3.74
C ASN A 193 8.41 -2.54 3.86
N GLY A 194 9.05 -3.22 2.91
CA GLY A 194 9.15 -4.67 2.85
C GLY A 194 10.56 -5.16 3.23
N THR A 195 10.63 -6.04 4.22
CA THR A 195 11.85 -6.73 4.64
C THR A 195 11.62 -8.23 4.74
N LEU A 196 12.68 -9.02 4.62
CA LEU A 196 12.67 -10.42 5.04
C LEU A 196 12.65 -10.51 6.57
N LEU A 197 12.43 -11.71 7.11
CA LEU A 197 12.31 -11.93 8.56
C LEU A 197 13.61 -11.62 9.33
N ASP A 198 14.77 -11.73 8.69
CA ASP A 198 16.08 -11.31 9.20
C ASP A 198 16.33 -9.79 9.13
N GLY A 199 15.38 -9.02 8.59
CA GLY A 199 15.47 -7.58 8.41
C GLY A 199 16.08 -7.13 7.08
N THR A 200 16.47 -8.05 6.19
CA THR A 200 16.98 -7.71 4.86
C THR A 200 15.93 -6.96 4.06
N PHE A 201 16.21 -5.73 3.65
CA PHE A 201 15.31 -4.90 2.87
C PHE A 201 15.17 -5.43 1.43
N PHE A 202 13.93 -5.51 0.91
CA PHE A 202 13.70 -5.90 -0.48
C PHE A 202 12.92 -4.87 -1.30
N ASP A 203 12.00 -4.09 -0.71
CA ASP A 203 11.21 -3.11 -1.46
C ASP A 203 10.54 -2.05 -0.54
N SER A 204 10.19 -0.90 -1.10
CA SER A 204 9.43 0.16 -0.44
C SER A 204 8.61 0.96 -1.44
N SER A 205 7.42 1.42 -1.02
CA SER A 205 6.67 2.42 -1.78
C SER A 205 7.31 3.82 -1.67
N TYR A 206 7.98 4.11 -0.56
CA TYR A 206 8.60 5.43 -0.31
C TYR A 206 9.75 5.71 -1.27
N SER A 207 10.51 4.69 -1.67
CA SER A 207 11.59 4.83 -2.67
C SER A 207 11.08 5.26 -4.04
N ARG A 208 9.79 5.07 -4.31
CA ARG A 208 9.10 5.46 -5.55
C ARG A 208 8.31 6.77 -5.42
N ASN A 209 8.32 7.38 -4.23
CA ASN A 209 7.59 8.61 -3.92
C ASN A 209 6.11 8.60 -4.33
N ARG A 210 5.46 7.43 -4.24
CA ARG A 210 4.04 7.25 -4.52
C ARG A 210 3.46 6.13 -3.64
N THR A 211 2.17 6.16 -3.40
CA THR A 211 1.45 5.09 -2.70
C THR A 211 1.42 3.82 -3.55
N PHE A 212 1.18 2.69 -2.89
CA PHE A 212 0.71 1.49 -3.54
C PHE A 212 -0.81 1.48 -3.47
N ASP A 213 -1.43 1.32 -4.62
CA ASP A 213 -2.87 1.50 -4.80
C ASP A 213 -3.45 0.20 -5.33
N THR A 214 -4.44 -0.37 -4.63
CA THR A 214 -5.00 -1.67 -5.01
C THR A 214 -6.40 -1.88 -4.44
N TYR A 215 -7.15 -2.82 -5.03
CA TYR A 215 -8.38 -3.31 -4.44
C TYR A 215 -8.06 -4.48 -3.52
N ILE A 216 -8.50 -4.41 -2.26
CA ILE A 216 -8.19 -5.44 -1.26
C ILE A 216 -9.23 -6.56 -1.23
N GLY A 217 -8.77 -7.77 -0.95
CA GLY A 217 -9.62 -8.95 -0.81
C GLY A 217 -10.28 -9.38 -2.12
N GLN A 218 -9.61 -9.10 -3.25
CA GLN A 218 -10.06 -9.41 -4.61
C GLN A 218 -8.97 -10.12 -5.44
N GLY A 219 -7.82 -10.45 -4.83
CA GLY A 219 -6.72 -11.19 -5.46
C GLY A 219 -5.78 -10.34 -6.30
N TYR A 220 -5.78 -9.01 -6.15
CA TYR A 220 -4.87 -8.12 -6.89
C TYR A 220 -3.45 -8.06 -6.29
N VAL A 221 -3.30 -8.45 -5.03
CA VAL A 221 -2.01 -8.59 -4.34
C VAL A 221 -1.85 -10.02 -3.79
N ILE A 222 -0.67 -10.32 -3.25
CA ILE A 222 -0.43 -11.62 -2.58
C ILE A 222 -1.48 -11.85 -1.47
N ALA A 223 -1.92 -13.10 -1.31
CA ALA A 223 -3.03 -13.47 -0.44
C ALA A 223 -2.87 -12.94 1.00
N GLY A 224 -1.66 -13.00 1.56
CA GLY A 224 -1.41 -12.51 2.91
C GLY A 224 -1.54 -10.98 3.06
N MET A 225 -1.29 -10.22 1.99
CA MET A 225 -1.54 -8.78 2.00
C MET A 225 -3.02 -8.48 1.84
N ASP A 226 -3.72 -9.24 0.99
CA ASP A 226 -5.18 -9.14 0.83
C ASP A 226 -5.91 -9.38 2.16
N GLU A 227 -5.48 -10.39 2.93
CA GLU A 227 -5.99 -10.65 4.27
C GLU A 227 -5.53 -9.60 5.29
N GLY A 228 -4.25 -9.21 5.26
CA GLY A 228 -3.66 -8.34 6.27
C GLY A 228 -4.08 -6.87 6.19
N LEU A 229 -4.57 -6.42 5.03
CA LEU A 229 -5.09 -5.08 4.80
C LEU A 229 -6.59 -4.93 5.11
N LEU A 230 -7.30 -6.02 5.44
CA LEU A 230 -8.67 -5.94 5.89
C LEU A 230 -8.78 -5.32 7.28
N GLY A 231 -9.88 -4.61 7.52
CA GLY A 231 -10.19 -4.03 8.82
C GLY A 231 -9.26 -2.90 9.26
N VAL A 232 -8.49 -2.30 8.34
CA VAL A 232 -7.64 -1.13 8.65
C VAL A 232 -8.46 0.14 8.83
N CYS A 233 -7.92 1.04 9.64
CA CYS A 233 -8.38 2.42 9.75
C CYS A 233 -7.51 3.35 8.87
N ILE A 234 -8.09 4.48 8.47
CA ILE A 234 -7.34 5.55 7.79
C ILE A 234 -6.29 6.11 8.74
N GLY A 235 -5.05 6.29 8.27
CA GLY A 235 -3.90 6.70 9.10
C GLY A 235 -3.27 5.59 9.94
N GLU A 236 -3.79 4.35 9.88
CA GLU A 236 -3.27 3.23 10.66
C GLU A 236 -1.86 2.82 10.21
N LYS A 237 -1.00 2.48 11.18
CA LYS A 237 0.26 1.81 10.94
C LYS A 237 0.23 0.42 11.55
N ARG A 238 0.51 -0.61 10.75
CA ARG A 238 0.58 -2.00 11.21
C ARG A 238 1.71 -2.75 10.55
N ARG A 239 2.18 -3.80 11.20
CA ARG A 239 3.15 -4.76 10.67
C ARG A 239 2.42 -6.05 10.31
N ILE A 240 2.64 -6.54 9.10
CA ILE A 240 2.06 -7.78 8.57
C ILE A 240 3.21 -8.74 8.27
N VAL A 241 3.20 -9.92 8.88
CA VAL A 241 4.15 -11.01 8.60
C VAL A 241 3.42 -12.07 7.78
N VAL A 242 3.95 -12.36 6.60
CA VAL A 242 3.31 -13.22 5.59
C VAL A 242 4.17 -14.46 5.36
N PRO A 243 3.66 -15.67 5.67
CA PRO A 243 4.37 -16.91 5.36
C PRO A 243 4.41 -17.15 3.85
N PRO A 244 5.34 -17.99 3.34
CA PRO A 244 5.59 -18.08 1.90
C PRO A 244 4.39 -18.55 1.07
N HIS A 245 3.57 -19.46 1.61
CA HIS A 245 2.39 -19.98 0.93
C HIS A 245 1.26 -18.94 0.77
N LEU A 246 1.31 -17.83 1.50
CA LEU A 246 0.46 -16.64 1.32
C LEU A 246 1.20 -15.47 0.63
N GLY A 247 2.45 -15.69 0.24
CA GLY A 247 3.35 -14.73 -0.39
C GLY A 247 3.79 -15.18 -1.79
N TYR A 248 5.10 -15.33 -1.99
CA TYR A 248 5.70 -15.73 -3.28
C TYR A 248 6.11 -17.20 -3.37
N GLY A 249 5.65 -18.04 -2.44
CA GLY A 249 5.82 -19.49 -2.47
C GLY A 249 7.28 -19.97 -2.43
N GLU A 250 7.48 -21.20 -2.89
CA GLU A 250 8.81 -21.85 -2.92
C GLU A 250 9.74 -21.28 -3.99
N GLU A 251 9.19 -20.64 -5.03
CA GLU A 251 9.97 -20.07 -6.13
C GLU A 251 10.54 -18.69 -5.80
N GLY A 252 9.86 -17.93 -4.94
CA GLY A 252 10.22 -16.54 -4.64
C GLY A 252 9.92 -15.60 -5.81
N ARG A 253 10.47 -14.38 -5.77
CA ARG A 253 10.28 -13.38 -6.84
C ARG A 253 11.37 -12.31 -6.83
N GLY A 254 12.09 -12.17 -7.95
CA GLY A 254 13.12 -11.12 -8.08
C GLY A 254 14.24 -11.29 -7.05
N ASN A 255 14.40 -10.30 -6.16
CA ASN A 255 15.34 -10.34 -5.04
C ASN A 255 14.80 -11.07 -3.80
N ILE A 256 13.53 -11.50 -3.81
CA ILE A 256 12.92 -12.27 -2.73
C ILE A 256 13.23 -13.75 -2.98
N PRO A 257 14.00 -14.41 -2.10
CA PRO A 257 14.32 -15.82 -2.30
C PRO A 257 13.11 -16.72 -2.03
N GLY A 258 13.15 -17.94 -2.59
CA GLY A 258 12.14 -18.96 -2.36
C GLY A 258 11.90 -19.27 -0.88
N SER A 259 10.66 -19.59 -0.54
CA SER A 259 10.21 -19.92 0.82
C SER A 259 10.52 -18.85 1.86
N ALA A 260 10.63 -17.58 1.44
CA ALA A 260 10.87 -16.44 2.32
C ALA A 260 9.60 -16.02 3.07
N VAL A 261 9.73 -15.77 4.37
CA VAL A 261 8.73 -15.01 5.13
C VAL A 261 8.92 -13.53 4.85
N LEU A 262 7.82 -12.85 4.53
CA LEU A 262 7.82 -11.42 4.21
C LEU A 262 7.30 -10.64 5.41
N VAL A 263 7.92 -9.50 5.69
CA VAL A 263 7.49 -8.56 6.72
C VAL A 263 7.21 -7.22 6.06
N PHE A 264 5.98 -6.75 6.20
CA PHE A 264 5.54 -5.47 5.68
C PHE A 264 5.16 -4.53 6.82
N ASP A 265 5.85 -3.39 6.90
CA ASP A 265 5.45 -2.27 7.74
C ASP A 265 4.59 -1.31 6.92
N ILE A 266 3.28 -1.28 7.19
CA ILE A 266 2.25 -0.56 6.45
C ILE A 266 1.91 0.78 7.10
N HIS A 267 1.63 1.77 6.28
CA HIS A 267 1.00 3.04 6.65
C HIS A 267 -0.16 3.33 5.70
N VAL A 268 -1.38 3.24 6.21
CA VAL A 268 -2.62 3.44 5.43
C VAL A 268 -2.86 4.93 5.26
N ILE A 269 -3.03 5.37 4.02
CA ILE A 269 -3.30 6.78 3.69
C ILE A 269 -4.80 7.01 3.64
N ASP A 270 -5.51 6.26 2.80
CA ASP A 270 -6.98 6.23 2.76
C ASP A 270 -7.50 5.00 2.02
N PHE A 271 -8.83 4.85 2.00
CA PHE A 271 -9.53 3.87 1.18
C PHE A 271 -10.97 4.32 0.92
N HIS A 272 -11.55 3.79 -0.16
CA HIS A 272 -12.95 4.01 -0.52
C HIS A 272 -13.50 2.82 -1.30
N ASN A 273 -14.82 2.70 -1.37
CA ASN A 273 -15.49 1.75 -2.25
C ASN A 273 -15.99 2.46 -3.51
N PRO A 274 -15.90 1.86 -4.71
CA PRO A 274 -16.53 2.40 -5.91
C PRO A 274 -18.05 2.58 -5.81
N SER A 275 -18.69 1.94 -4.83
CA SER A 275 -20.12 2.08 -4.54
C SER A 275 -20.45 3.17 -3.51
N ASP A 276 -19.44 3.83 -2.93
CA ASP A 276 -19.65 4.86 -1.91
C ASP A 276 -20.35 6.09 -2.48
N SER A 277 -21.29 6.66 -1.72
CA SER A 277 -21.82 7.99 -2.01
C SER A 277 -21.00 9.09 -1.31
N ILE A 278 -21.30 10.35 -1.60
CA ILE A 278 -20.78 11.46 -0.79
C ILE A 278 -21.26 11.35 0.67
N SER A 279 -20.46 11.85 1.60
CA SER A 279 -20.87 12.07 3.00
C SER A 279 -21.00 13.57 3.26
N ILE A 280 -22.07 14.00 3.91
CA ILE A 280 -22.33 15.40 4.25
C ILE A 280 -22.44 15.53 5.76
N ILE A 281 -21.59 16.37 6.33
CA ILE A 281 -21.57 16.68 7.77
C ILE A 281 -21.87 18.16 7.94
N SER A 282 -23.08 18.49 8.41
CA SER A 282 -23.48 19.88 8.66
C SER A 282 -22.92 20.35 10.00
N HIS A 283 -22.08 21.38 9.98
CA HIS A 283 -21.46 21.97 11.18
C HIS A 283 -22.29 23.12 11.73
N TYR A 284 -22.93 23.88 10.85
CA TYR A 284 -23.75 25.02 11.20
C TYR A 284 -24.85 25.22 10.17
N LYS A 285 -26.08 25.34 10.64
CA LYS A 285 -27.25 25.67 9.82
C LYS A 285 -27.98 26.87 10.41
N PRO A 286 -28.14 27.98 9.67
CA PRO A 286 -28.86 29.15 10.13
C PRO A 286 -30.30 28.82 10.55
N PRO A 287 -30.88 29.55 11.53
CA PRO A 287 -32.27 29.34 11.94
C PRO A 287 -33.28 29.64 10.82
N ASP A 288 -32.97 30.64 9.97
CA ASP A 288 -33.80 31.03 8.82
C ASP A 288 -33.27 30.39 7.53
N CYS A 289 -33.54 29.10 7.39
CA CYS A 289 -33.07 28.26 6.29
C CYS A 289 -34.25 27.75 5.45
N SER A 290 -35.09 28.69 5.00
CA SER A 290 -36.31 28.37 4.24
C SER A 290 -36.05 28.10 2.75
N VAL A 291 -35.00 28.71 2.19
CA VAL A 291 -34.61 28.54 0.78
C VAL A 291 -33.41 27.62 0.68
N LEU A 292 -33.60 26.51 -0.02
CA LEU A 292 -32.60 25.48 -0.24
C LEU A 292 -32.15 25.47 -1.69
N SER A 293 -30.85 25.28 -1.91
CA SER A 293 -30.26 25.19 -3.24
C SER A 293 -30.76 23.97 -4.01
N LYS A 294 -31.07 24.18 -5.29
CA LYS A 294 -31.48 23.13 -6.23
C LYS A 294 -30.79 23.30 -7.59
N LYS A 295 -30.87 22.25 -8.43
CA LYS A 295 -30.34 22.27 -9.81
C LYS A 295 -30.84 23.53 -10.53
N GLY A 296 -29.91 24.26 -11.17
CA GLY A 296 -30.14 25.50 -11.89
C GLY A 296 -29.88 26.77 -11.08
N ASP A 297 -29.82 26.68 -9.74
CA ASP A 297 -29.54 27.85 -8.91
C ASP A 297 -28.09 28.31 -9.06
N TYR A 298 -27.87 29.61 -8.97
CA TYR A 298 -26.55 30.20 -8.93
C TYR A 298 -26.09 30.36 -7.49
N LEU A 299 -24.90 29.85 -7.20
CA LEU A 299 -24.33 29.81 -5.87
C LEU A 299 -23.01 30.56 -5.85
N LYS A 300 -22.78 31.32 -4.76
CA LYS A 300 -21.44 31.81 -4.39
C LYS A 300 -21.06 31.24 -3.04
N TYR A 301 -19.90 30.61 -2.94
CA TYR A 301 -19.45 29.96 -1.72
C TYR A 301 -17.94 30.08 -1.52
N HIS A 302 -17.51 29.88 -0.27
CA HIS A 302 -16.13 29.61 0.08
C HIS A 302 -15.94 28.11 0.28
N TYR A 303 -14.78 27.60 -0.11
CA TYR A 303 -14.33 26.25 0.24
C TYR A 303 -12.87 26.20 0.67
N ASN A 304 -12.56 25.20 1.50
CA ASN A 304 -11.22 24.62 1.68
C ASN A 304 -11.28 23.15 1.23
N ALA A 305 -10.41 22.77 0.31
CA ALA A 305 -10.27 21.42 -0.20
C ALA A 305 -9.03 20.77 0.39
N SER A 306 -9.16 19.58 0.94
CA SER A 306 -8.05 18.81 1.53
C SER A 306 -8.21 17.31 1.26
N LEU A 307 -7.14 16.55 1.49
CA LEU A 307 -7.18 15.09 1.59
C LEU A 307 -7.65 14.68 2.99
N LEU A 308 -8.02 13.41 3.16
CA LEU A 308 -8.44 12.87 4.46
C LEU A 308 -7.36 12.95 5.56
N ASP A 309 -6.09 13.01 5.18
CA ASP A 309 -4.97 13.21 6.11
C ASP A 309 -4.76 14.68 6.52
N GLY A 310 -5.59 15.60 6.01
CA GLY A 310 -5.53 17.03 6.26
C GLY A 310 -4.60 17.81 5.33
N THR A 311 -3.95 17.16 4.35
CA THR A 311 -3.14 17.85 3.34
C THR A 311 -4.02 18.81 2.54
N LEU A 312 -3.74 20.11 2.64
CA LEU A 312 -4.48 21.15 1.93
C LEU A 312 -4.17 21.07 0.43
N LEU A 313 -5.22 21.00 -0.39
CA LEU A 313 -5.12 21.01 -1.86
C LEU A 313 -5.32 22.42 -2.39
N ASP A 314 -6.44 23.05 -2.04
CA ASP A 314 -6.80 24.38 -2.53
C ASP A 314 -7.78 25.10 -1.60
N SER A 315 -7.91 26.41 -1.74
CA SER A 315 -8.84 27.23 -0.99
C SER A 315 -9.22 28.51 -1.74
N THR A 316 -10.51 28.83 -1.73
CA THR A 316 -11.00 30.14 -2.19
C THR A 316 -10.40 31.33 -1.44
N TRP A 317 -9.99 31.14 -0.18
CA TRP A 317 -9.33 32.18 0.60
C TRP A 317 -7.94 32.51 0.04
N ASN A 318 -7.21 31.50 -0.46
CA ASN A 318 -5.91 31.71 -1.09
C ASN A 318 -6.04 32.47 -2.42
N LEU A 319 -7.18 32.32 -3.10
CA LEU A 319 -7.47 33.00 -4.36
C LEU A 319 -8.03 34.42 -4.18
N GLY A 320 -8.37 34.82 -2.95
CA GLY A 320 -8.95 36.13 -2.63
C GLY A 320 -10.32 36.39 -3.29
N LYS A 321 -11.01 35.33 -3.73
CA LYS A 321 -12.30 35.41 -4.44
C LYS A 321 -13.22 34.27 -4.02
N THR A 322 -14.53 34.46 -4.19
CA THR A 322 -15.52 33.38 -4.04
C THR A 322 -15.51 32.47 -5.25
N TYR A 323 -15.94 31.23 -5.06
CA TYR A 323 -16.24 30.34 -6.18
C TYR A 323 -17.72 30.47 -6.54
N ASN A 324 -18.00 30.65 -7.83
CA ASN A 324 -19.32 31.01 -8.33
C ASN A 324 -19.74 30.00 -9.41
N ILE A 325 -20.87 29.33 -9.23
CA ILE A 325 -21.32 28.28 -10.14
C ILE A 325 -22.82 28.32 -10.37
N VAL A 326 -23.27 27.70 -11.45
CA VAL A 326 -24.66 27.26 -11.64
C VAL A 326 -24.75 25.77 -11.27
N LEU A 327 -25.54 25.46 -10.24
CA LEU A 327 -25.64 24.11 -9.72
C LEU A 327 -26.22 23.17 -10.79
N GLY A 328 -25.54 22.06 -11.05
CA GLY A 328 -25.91 21.04 -12.03
C GLY A 328 -25.46 21.32 -13.46
N SER A 329 -24.68 22.38 -13.70
CA SER A 329 -24.16 22.70 -15.04
C SER A 329 -22.80 22.05 -15.36
N GLY A 330 -22.29 21.17 -14.48
CA GLY A 330 -21.00 20.49 -14.67
C GLY A 330 -19.77 21.37 -14.46
N GLN A 331 -19.90 22.51 -13.78
CA GLN A 331 -18.78 23.42 -13.47
C GLN A 331 -17.87 22.94 -12.34
N VAL A 332 -18.30 21.95 -11.56
CA VAL A 332 -17.55 21.32 -10.46
C VAL A 332 -17.64 19.80 -10.58
N VAL A 333 -16.78 19.09 -9.84
CA VAL A 333 -16.84 17.63 -9.76
C VAL A 333 -18.22 17.16 -9.26
N LEU A 334 -18.67 16.00 -9.73
CA LEU A 334 -20.02 15.50 -9.51
C LEU A 334 -20.39 15.41 -8.02
N GLY A 335 -19.46 15.01 -7.16
CA GLY A 335 -19.67 14.92 -5.72
C GLY A 335 -19.87 16.28 -5.06
N MET A 336 -19.24 17.34 -5.57
CA MET A 336 -19.50 18.71 -5.12
C MET A 336 -20.86 19.21 -5.61
N ASP A 337 -21.25 18.88 -6.85
CA ASP A 337 -22.59 19.19 -7.35
C ASP A 337 -23.69 18.57 -6.48
N MET A 338 -23.50 17.31 -6.06
CA MET A 338 -24.38 16.64 -5.11
C MET A 338 -24.30 17.29 -3.72
N GLY A 339 -23.09 17.56 -3.25
CA GLY A 339 -22.82 18.08 -1.90
C GLY A 339 -23.20 19.54 -1.70
N LEU A 340 -23.51 20.30 -2.75
CA LEU A 340 -24.00 21.68 -2.70
C LEU A 340 -25.53 21.79 -2.77
N ARG A 341 -26.25 20.69 -3.00
CA ARG A 341 -27.73 20.66 -2.97
C ARG A 341 -28.27 20.76 -1.56
N GLU A 342 -29.48 21.29 -1.42
CA GLU A 342 -30.17 21.40 -0.13
C GLU A 342 -29.37 22.20 0.92
N MET A 343 -28.56 23.15 0.46
CA MET A 343 -27.84 24.11 1.31
C MET A 343 -28.61 25.43 1.36
N CYS A 344 -28.57 26.12 2.50
CA CYS A 344 -29.02 27.51 2.58
C CYS A 344 -27.87 28.49 2.82
N VAL A 345 -28.12 29.75 2.51
CA VAL A 345 -27.16 30.83 2.69
C VAL A 345 -26.74 30.93 4.15
N GLY A 346 -25.44 30.94 4.41
CA GLY A 346 -24.81 30.95 5.73
C GLY A 346 -24.56 29.57 6.33
N GLU A 347 -25.04 28.48 5.72
CA GLU A 347 -24.72 27.12 6.16
C GLU A 347 -23.23 26.82 6.00
N LYS A 348 -22.66 26.07 6.95
CA LYS A 348 -21.30 25.51 6.87
C LYS A 348 -21.35 24.00 7.01
N ARG A 349 -20.69 23.28 6.09
CA ARG A 349 -20.66 21.83 6.10
C ARG A 349 -19.41 21.25 5.46
N THR A 350 -19.06 20.04 5.87
CA THR A 350 -18.04 19.24 5.20
C THR A 350 -18.70 18.28 4.23
N VAL A 351 -18.17 18.19 3.01
CA VAL A 351 -18.55 17.20 2.01
C VAL A 351 -17.34 16.31 1.75
N VAL A 352 -17.46 15.02 2.03
CA VAL A 352 -16.45 14.01 1.68
C VAL A 352 -16.85 13.37 0.36
N VAL A 353 -16.00 13.50 -0.64
CA VAL A 353 -16.24 13.08 -2.02
C VAL A 353 -15.32 11.91 -2.38
N PRO A 354 -15.86 10.70 -2.64
CA PRO A 354 -15.05 9.60 -3.12
C PRO A 354 -14.54 9.87 -4.55
N PRO A 355 -13.43 9.25 -4.97
CA PRO A 355 -12.72 9.64 -6.19
C PRO A 355 -13.55 9.47 -7.46
N HIS A 356 -14.40 8.45 -7.54
CA HIS A 356 -15.27 8.23 -8.70
C HIS A 356 -16.35 9.32 -8.88
N LEU A 357 -16.59 10.15 -7.85
CA LEU A 357 -17.40 11.38 -7.92
C LEU A 357 -16.53 12.65 -7.94
N GLY A 358 -15.21 12.50 -7.88
CA GLY A 358 -14.19 13.56 -7.91
C GLY A 358 -13.38 13.52 -9.20
N TYR A 359 -12.05 13.38 -9.06
CA TYR A 359 -11.09 13.33 -10.19
C TYR A 359 -10.71 11.90 -10.64
N GLY A 360 -11.39 10.88 -10.12
CA GLY A 360 -11.20 9.48 -10.50
C GLY A 360 -9.82 8.91 -10.17
N GLU A 361 -9.48 7.79 -10.82
CA GLU A 361 -8.19 7.12 -10.64
C GLU A 361 -7.01 7.93 -11.21
N ALA A 362 -7.27 8.80 -12.18
CA ALA A 362 -6.22 9.63 -12.79
C ALA A 362 -5.77 10.77 -11.89
N GLY A 363 -6.69 11.36 -11.11
CA GLY A 363 -6.41 12.57 -10.35
C GLY A 363 -6.12 13.77 -11.27
N VAL A 364 -5.35 14.74 -10.74
CA VAL A 364 -4.84 15.92 -11.44
C VAL A 364 -3.35 16.02 -11.14
N ASP A 365 -2.53 15.99 -12.18
CA ASP A 365 -1.07 15.99 -12.03
C ASP A 365 -0.57 17.19 -11.21
N GLY A 366 0.27 16.92 -10.22
CA GLY A 366 0.81 17.93 -9.30
C GLY A 366 -0.16 18.54 -8.29
N GLU A 367 -1.47 18.26 -8.39
CA GLU A 367 -2.49 18.86 -7.53
C GLU A 367 -3.26 17.81 -6.73
N VAL A 368 -3.93 16.89 -7.41
CA VAL A 368 -4.80 15.89 -6.79
C VAL A 368 -4.28 14.49 -7.09
N PRO A 369 -3.82 13.74 -6.09
CA PRO A 369 -3.40 12.36 -6.32
C PRO A 369 -4.53 11.50 -6.90
N GLY A 370 -4.19 10.56 -7.79
CA GLY A 370 -5.14 9.59 -8.32
C GLY A 370 -5.85 8.81 -7.22
N SER A 371 -7.14 8.54 -7.40
CA SER A 371 -7.99 7.84 -6.43
C SER A 371 -8.06 8.50 -5.05
N ALA A 372 -7.81 9.80 -4.94
CA ALA A 372 -7.90 10.54 -3.69
C ALA A 372 -9.34 10.82 -3.26
N VAL A 373 -9.65 10.52 -1.99
CA VAL A 373 -10.87 11.01 -1.34
C VAL A 373 -10.68 12.48 -0.99
N LEU A 374 -11.61 13.32 -1.43
CA LEU A 374 -11.54 14.77 -1.24
C LEU A 374 -12.45 15.19 -0.08
N VAL A 375 -11.98 16.13 0.72
CA VAL A 375 -12.73 16.72 1.82
C VAL A 375 -12.89 18.21 1.55
N PHE A 376 -14.14 18.66 1.42
CA PHE A 376 -14.48 20.06 1.17
C PHE A 376 -15.20 20.65 2.38
N ASP A 377 -14.58 21.62 3.05
CA ASP A 377 -15.26 22.46 4.03
C ASP A 377 -15.85 23.68 3.32
N ILE A 378 -17.18 23.78 3.30
CA ILE A 378 -17.93 24.73 2.47
C ILE A 378 -18.71 25.70 3.35
N GLU A 379 -18.73 26.97 2.95
CA GLU A 379 -19.63 28.00 3.47
C GLU A 379 -20.38 28.65 2.31
N LEU A 380 -21.72 28.52 2.28
CA LEU A 380 -22.54 29.14 1.25
C LEU A 380 -22.81 30.61 1.59
N LEU A 381 -22.49 31.52 0.67
CA LEU A 381 -22.60 32.97 0.89
C LEU A 381 -23.80 33.59 0.20
N GLU A 382 -24.13 33.10 -1.00
CA GLU A 382 -25.21 33.64 -1.82
C GLU A 382 -25.89 32.53 -2.59
N LEU A 383 -27.22 32.61 -2.68
CA LEU A 383 -28.07 31.73 -3.46
C LEU A 383 -29.03 32.60 -4.26
N VAL A 384 -28.94 32.52 -5.59
CA VAL A 384 -29.88 33.14 -6.51
C VAL A 384 -30.60 32.06 -7.28
N ALA A 385 -31.93 32.00 -7.14
CA ALA A 385 -32.73 30.99 -7.82
C ALA A 385 -32.48 31.00 -9.34
N GLY A 386 -32.35 29.83 -9.94
CA GLY A 386 -32.15 29.65 -11.38
C GLY A 386 -33.33 30.07 -12.24
N LEU A 387 -33.18 29.87 -13.55
CA LEU A 387 -34.27 29.87 -14.53
C LEU A 387 -34.67 28.43 -14.89
N PRO A 388 -35.87 28.20 -15.48
CA PRO A 388 -36.23 26.91 -16.03
C PRO A 388 -35.19 26.39 -17.05
N GLU A 389 -35.08 25.06 -17.17
CA GLU A 389 -34.09 24.43 -18.05
C GLU A 389 -34.27 24.87 -19.52
N GLY A 390 -33.18 25.31 -20.16
CA GLY A 390 -33.18 25.81 -21.53
C GLY A 390 -33.41 27.33 -21.68
N TYR A 391 -33.68 28.06 -20.60
CA TYR A 391 -33.92 29.50 -20.66
C TYR A 391 -32.72 30.33 -20.15
N MET A 392 -32.28 31.31 -20.95
CA MET A 392 -31.29 32.32 -20.54
C MET A 392 -31.93 33.63 -20.07
N PHE A 393 -33.24 33.79 -20.32
CA PHE A 393 -34.05 34.92 -19.90
C PHE A 393 -35.52 34.49 -19.76
N ILE A 394 -36.22 34.99 -18.76
CA ILE A 394 -37.68 34.85 -18.61
C ILE A 394 -38.34 36.18 -18.28
N TRP A 395 -39.62 36.29 -18.65
CA TRP A 395 -40.51 37.36 -18.18
C TRP A 395 -41.19 36.93 -16.88
N ASN A 396 -41.28 37.85 -15.92
CA ASN A 396 -41.97 37.63 -14.64
C ASN A 396 -43.47 38.06 -14.70
N GLY A 397 -43.94 38.53 -15.85
CA GLY A 397 -45.32 39.00 -16.08
C GLY A 397 -45.69 38.94 -17.56
N GLU A 398 -46.87 39.48 -17.90
CA GLU A 398 -47.32 39.55 -19.30
C GLU A 398 -46.41 40.43 -20.15
N VAL A 399 -46.03 39.91 -21.31
CA VAL A 399 -45.25 40.64 -22.31
C VAL A 399 -46.17 41.64 -22.99
N SER A 400 -45.73 42.89 -23.13
CA SER A 400 -46.51 43.92 -23.83
C SER A 400 -46.85 43.48 -25.26
N PRO A 401 -48.10 43.65 -25.72
CA PRO A 401 -48.47 43.34 -27.11
C PRO A 401 -47.74 44.24 -28.11
N ASN A 402 -47.23 45.40 -27.67
CA ASN A 402 -46.51 46.37 -28.48
C ASN A 402 -45.00 46.35 -28.18
N LEU A 403 -44.45 45.21 -27.77
CA LEU A 403 -43.06 45.06 -27.36
C LEU A 403 -42.05 45.65 -28.37
N PHE A 404 -42.29 45.52 -29.68
CA PHE A 404 -41.43 46.10 -30.70
C PHE A 404 -41.39 47.64 -30.64
N GLU A 405 -42.55 48.28 -30.54
CA GLU A 405 -42.68 49.75 -30.44
C GLU A 405 -42.09 50.28 -29.13
N GLU A 406 -42.02 49.46 -28.08
CA GLU A 406 -41.40 49.84 -26.82
C GLU A 406 -39.86 49.76 -26.86
N ILE A 407 -39.30 48.90 -27.72
CA ILE A 407 -37.86 48.76 -27.90
C ILE A 407 -37.34 49.79 -28.90
N ASP A 408 -38.05 49.99 -30.02
CA ASP A 408 -37.78 51.01 -31.06
C ASP A 408 -38.11 52.43 -30.53
N LYS A 409 -37.21 52.99 -29.73
CA LYS A 409 -37.44 54.27 -29.04
C LYS A 409 -37.41 55.46 -29.98
N ASP A 410 -36.64 55.39 -31.06
CA ASP A 410 -36.52 56.47 -32.03
C ASP A 410 -37.58 56.39 -33.15
N GLY A 411 -38.32 55.29 -33.21
CA GLY A 411 -39.44 55.07 -34.11
C GLY A 411 -39.01 54.91 -35.56
N ASN A 412 -37.77 54.46 -35.78
CA ASN A 412 -37.19 54.33 -37.12
C ASN A 412 -37.60 52.99 -37.82
N GLY A 413 -38.26 52.08 -37.09
CA GLY A 413 -38.72 50.77 -37.59
C GLY A 413 -37.66 49.67 -37.56
N GLU A 414 -36.48 49.93 -36.98
CA GLU A 414 -35.31 49.05 -36.88
C GLU A 414 -34.80 49.04 -35.43
N VAL A 415 -34.81 47.90 -34.75
CA VAL A 415 -34.22 47.75 -33.42
C VAL A 415 -32.73 47.40 -33.54
N LEU A 416 -31.86 48.24 -32.98
CA LEU A 416 -30.43 47.96 -32.86
C LEU A 416 -30.10 47.18 -31.57
N LEU A 417 -28.91 46.57 -31.53
CA LEU A 417 -28.44 45.82 -30.36
C LEU A 417 -28.43 46.70 -29.10
N GLU A 418 -28.06 47.97 -29.24
CA GLU A 418 -28.03 48.94 -28.14
C GLU A 418 -29.43 49.16 -27.56
N GLU A 419 -30.44 49.37 -28.41
CA GLU A 419 -31.83 49.61 -27.99
C GLU A 419 -32.44 48.36 -27.35
N PHE A 420 -32.20 47.20 -27.96
CA PHE A 420 -32.60 45.91 -27.41
C PHE A 420 -31.94 45.67 -26.05
N SER A 421 -30.65 45.97 -25.93
CA SER A 421 -29.89 45.80 -24.69
C SER A 421 -30.39 46.71 -23.58
N GLU A 422 -30.54 48.00 -23.85
CA GLU A 422 -31.10 48.96 -22.90
C GLU A 422 -32.49 48.53 -22.42
N TYR A 423 -33.33 48.04 -23.32
CA TYR A 423 -34.68 47.60 -22.97
C TYR A 423 -34.64 46.37 -22.07
N ILE A 424 -33.92 45.30 -22.43
CA ILE A 424 -33.85 44.08 -21.62
C ILE A 424 -33.28 44.38 -20.23
N HIS A 425 -32.20 45.17 -20.14
CA HIS A 425 -31.63 45.60 -18.86
C HIS A 425 -32.62 46.42 -18.03
N ALA A 426 -33.42 47.30 -18.65
CA ALA A 426 -34.47 48.04 -17.95
C ALA A 426 -35.60 47.13 -17.42
N GLN A 427 -35.96 46.07 -18.16
CA GLN A 427 -36.95 45.09 -17.71
C GLN A 427 -36.43 44.24 -16.55
N VAL A 428 -35.14 43.90 -16.57
CA VAL A 428 -34.49 43.23 -15.44
C VAL A 428 -34.42 44.14 -14.21
N ALA A 429 -34.00 45.41 -14.39
CA ALA A 429 -33.92 46.39 -13.31
C ALA A 429 -35.28 46.72 -12.68
N SER A 430 -36.36 46.69 -13.47
CA SER A 430 -37.73 46.88 -12.99
C SER A 430 -38.40 45.60 -12.46
N GLY A 431 -37.70 44.47 -12.46
CA GLY A 431 -38.19 43.18 -11.96
C GLY A 431 -39.18 42.47 -12.88
N LYS A 432 -39.42 43.00 -14.09
CA LYS A 432 -40.33 42.43 -15.10
C LYS A 432 -39.68 41.32 -15.91
N GLY A 433 -38.35 41.29 -15.99
CA GLY A 433 -37.57 40.23 -16.60
C GLY A 433 -36.51 39.69 -15.65
N LYS A 434 -35.99 38.50 -15.94
CA LYS A 434 -34.89 37.90 -15.18
C LYS A 434 -33.93 37.19 -16.14
N LEU A 435 -32.66 37.59 -16.11
CA LEU A 435 -31.58 36.91 -16.82
C LEU A 435 -31.06 35.72 -16.01
N ALA A 436 -30.49 34.73 -16.71
CA ALA A 436 -29.86 33.59 -16.07
C ALA A 436 -28.68 34.07 -15.21
N PRO A 437 -28.71 33.82 -13.89
CA PRO A 437 -27.64 34.27 -13.00
C PRO A 437 -26.34 33.49 -13.27
N GLY A 438 -25.20 34.16 -13.10
CA GLY A 438 -23.87 33.55 -13.28
C GLY A 438 -23.29 33.60 -14.69
N PHE A 439 -24.04 34.17 -15.64
CA PHE A 439 -23.58 34.42 -17.01
C PHE A 439 -23.38 35.91 -17.25
N ASP A 440 -22.57 36.25 -18.25
CA ASP A 440 -22.41 37.62 -18.70
C ASP A 440 -23.73 38.13 -19.30
N ALA A 441 -24.30 39.17 -18.68
CA ALA A 441 -25.61 39.68 -19.04
C ALA A 441 -25.62 40.23 -20.47
N ASP A 442 -24.57 40.92 -20.89
CA ASP A 442 -24.47 41.50 -22.23
C ASP A 442 -24.32 40.40 -23.29
N MET A 443 -23.61 39.31 -22.97
CA MET A 443 -23.52 38.15 -23.85
C MET A 443 -24.86 37.44 -24.00
N ILE A 444 -25.65 37.28 -22.93
CA ILE A 444 -27.01 36.74 -23.02
C ILE A 444 -27.85 37.59 -23.95
N VAL A 445 -27.86 38.89 -23.72
CA VAL A 445 -28.69 39.83 -24.46
C VAL A 445 -28.28 39.92 -25.93
N LYS A 446 -26.96 39.88 -26.20
CA LYS A 446 -26.44 39.77 -27.56
C LYS A 446 -26.88 38.49 -28.26
N ASN A 447 -26.83 37.34 -27.59
CA ASN A 447 -27.30 36.08 -28.17
C ASN A 447 -28.82 36.11 -28.42
N MET A 448 -29.60 36.72 -27.53
CA MET A 448 -31.03 36.94 -27.74
C MET A 448 -31.28 37.81 -28.98
N PHE A 449 -30.53 38.91 -29.13
CA PHE A 449 -30.61 39.78 -30.30
C PHE A 449 -30.25 39.04 -31.59
N THR A 450 -29.11 38.34 -31.62
CA THR A 450 -28.68 37.57 -32.80
C THR A 450 -29.66 36.45 -33.18
N ASN A 451 -30.37 35.86 -32.22
CA ASN A 451 -31.43 34.90 -32.53
C ASN A 451 -32.67 35.57 -33.16
N GLN A 452 -32.88 36.86 -32.89
CA GLN A 452 -33.98 37.64 -33.43
C GLN A 452 -33.65 38.27 -34.79
N ASP A 453 -32.39 38.67 -35.00
CA ASP A 453 -31.79 39.11 -36.26
C ASP A 453 -31.57 37.89 -37.18
N ARG A 454 -32.59 37.53 -37.96
CA ARG A 454 -32.59 36.27 -38.73
C ARG A 454 -31.76 36.38 -39.99
N ASN A 455 -31.66 37.59 -40.56
CA ASN A 455 -30.94 37.84 -41.79
C ASN A 455 -29.44 38.19 -41.54
N GLY A 456 -29.06 38.46 -40.28
CA GLY A 456 -27.71 38.73 -39.85
C GLY A 456 -27.20 40.11 -40.26
N ASP A 457 -28.09 41.07 -40.52
CA ASP A 457 -27.75 42.41 -40.98
C ASP A 457 -27.42 43.39 -39.84
N GLY A 458 -27.53 42.93 -38.58
CA GLY A 458 -27.23 43.70 -37.38
C GLY A 458 -28.40 44.56 -36.89
N LYS A 459 -29.61 44.36 -37.42
CA LYS A 459 -30.82 45.07 -37.05
C LYS A 459 -31.98 44.08 -36.94
N VAL A 460 -33.00 44.43 -36.15
CA VAL A 460 -34.22 43.63 -36.03
C VAL A 460 -35.42 44.45 -36.46
N THR A 461 -36.09 44.03 -37.51
CA THR A 461 -37.31 44.68 -38.00
C THR A 461 -38.58 44.11 -37.35
N ALA A 462 -39.70 44.82 -37.48
CA ALA A 462 -41.00 44.37 -36.96
C ALA A 462 -41.46 43.03 -37.57
N GLU A 463 -40.98 42.68 -38.76
CA GLU A 463 -41.26 41.41 -39.43
C GLU A 463 -40.46 40.27 -38.80
N GLU A 464 -39.19 40.50 -38.48
CA GLU A 464 -38.33 39.54 -37.79
C GLU A 464 -38.76 39.32 -36.34
N PHE A 465 -39.30 40.35 -35.70
CA PHE A 465 -39.78 40.33 -34.31
C PHE A 465 -41.03 39.46 -34.09
N LYS A 466 -41.85 39.25 -35.12
CA LYS A 466 -43.05 38.40 -35.06
C LYS A 466 -42.65 36.92 -35.19
N LEU A 467 -42.97 36.11 -34.17
CA LEU A 467 -42.58 34.70 -34.09
C LEU A 467 -43.21 33.80 -35.16
N LYS A 468 -42.35 32.97 -35.76
CA LYS A 468 -42.39 31.60 -36.32
C LYS A 468 -43.68 30.73 -36.42
N ASP A 469 -44.90 31.20 -36.15
CA ASP A 469 -46.13 30.37 -36.27
C ASP A 469 -46.84 30.48 -37.64
N GLN A 470 -46.30 31.25 -38.59
CA GLN A 470 -46.92 31.43 -39.92
C GLN A 470 -46.08 30.93 -41.10
N GLU A 471 -44.89 30.37 -40.88
CA GLU A 471 -44.06 29.81 -41.94
C GLU A 471 -43.64 28.37 -41.60
N ALA A 472 -44.00 27.44 -42.50
CA ALA A 472 -43.73 26.00 -42.51
C ALA A 472 -44.70 25.07 -41.74
N LYS A 473 -45.93 24.96 -42.24
CA LYS A 473 -46.37 23.63 -42.69
C LYS A 473 -45.61 23.34 -43.98
N HIS A 474 -44.61 22.47 -43.96
CA HIS A 474 -44.19 21.71 -45.14
C HIS A 474 -43.31 20.52 -44.73
N ASP A 475 -43.94 19.35 -44.85
CA ASP A 475 -43.47 18.01 -45.18
C ASP A 475 -42.37 17.28 -44.38
N GLU A 476 -42.77 16.05 -44.03
CA GLU A 476 -42.02 14.91 -43.53
C GLU A 476 -40.76 14.58 -44.36
N LEU A 477 -39.66 14.24 -43.67
CA LEU A 477 -38.95 12.96 -43.80
C LEU A 477 -37.87 12.79 -42.72
#